data_AF-A0A9K3LQA9-F1
#
_entry.id   AF-A0A9K3LQA9-F1
#
_cell.length_a   1.000
_cell.length_b   1.000
_cell.length_c   1.000
_cell.angle_alpha   90.00
_cell.angle_beta   90.00
_cell.angle_gamma   90.00
#
_symmetry.space_group_name_H-M   'P 1'
#
loop_
_entity.id
_entity.type
_entity.pdbx_description
1 polymer ?
#
loop_
_entity_poly.entity_id
_entity_poly.type
_entity_poly.pdbx_seq_one_letter_code
_entity_poly.pdbx_strand_id
1 'polypeptide(L)'
;MKLAADGFVRLNLDDRQANSNNNKPFVEPIPICFPIVDLINGTRRIKDSNGELVAMATSYQVVATRDIQEGEELLLCYGEDQLNNLDFFVKFGYIPLKQDGCPVLVPDDFVTLPLGPQLRPQVVGDQKIRGISKLDQLRWSELDKYDMGQSRLVEPVAYFQRPLYINGNLEAARRLRNSSAFSGPGVSISQIDKMEQYVMTMLANKQALKKLSEGKMPPPPMLDGWEPGQRMVQILDYYLVEHTTLSQTTTEEDLEASKSQTGNRQLATQARMVERELLLIWRHAIACHHGLYRAEKAGVDRLPKSNKSCCVQCRTSLSIFPCPKCGSVYYCSDACQQYDWDQGQHSRLCALFAAKNKT
;
A
#
# COMPACT_ATOMS: atom_id res chain seq x y z
N MET A 1 2.91 -22.91 -38.46
CA MET A 1 1.68 -22.55 -37.74
C MET A 1 0.67 -23.68 -37.99
N LYS A 2 0.54 -24.64 -37.07
CA LYS A 2 -0.45 -25.73 -37.17
C LYS A 2 -1.69 -25.26 -36.42
N LEU A 3 -2.75 -24.93 -37.14
CA LEU A 3 -4.05 -24.59 -36.58
C LEU A 3 -4.67 -25.87 -36.01
N ALA A 4 -4.86 -25.90 -34.69
CA ALA A 4 -5.69 -26.91 -34.02
C ALA A 4 -7.17 -26.56 -34.25
N ALA A 5 -8.01 -27.59 -34.33
CA ALA A 5 -9.32 -27.58 -34.97
C ALA A 5 -10.47 -26.89 -34.21
N ASP A 6 -10.19 -26.14 -33.14
CA ASP A 6 -11.20 -25.37 -32.41
C ASP A 6 -10.80 -23.88 -32.42
N GLY A 7 -11.30 -23.17 -33.43
CA GLY A 7 -10.84 -21.85 -33.86
C GLY A 7 -11.30 -20.68 -33.00
N PHE A 8 -10.65 -20.46 -31.86
CA PHE A 8 -10.64 -19.17 -31.18
C PHE A 8 -9.21 -18.82 -30.76
N VAL A 9 -8.59 -17.87 -31.44
CA VAL A 9 -7.34 -17.25 -30.98
C VAL A 9 -7.75 -16.21 -29.94
N ARG A 10 -7.76 -16.61 -28.67
CA ARG A 10 -7.59 -15.63 -27.59
C ARG A 10 -6.30 -14.89 -27.90
N LEU A 11 -6.31 -13.55 -27.82
CA LEU A 11 -5.08 -12.77 -27.71
C LEU A 11 -4.47 -13.08 -26.34
N ASN A 12 -4.01 -14.31 -26.18
CA ASN A 12 -3.41 -14.81 -24.98
C ASN A 12 -2.01 -14.19 -24.95
N LEU A 13 -1.81 -13.23 -24.05
CA LEU A 13 -0.48 -12.78 -23.65
C LEU A 13 0.37 -13.96 -23.12
N ASP A 14 -0.24 -15.13 -22.88
CA ASP A 14 0.40 -16.41 -22.55
C ASP A 14 1.34 -16.97 -23.63
N ASP A 15 1.27 -16.52 -24.90
CA ASP A 15 2.30 -16.87 -25.90
C ASP A 15 3.71 -16.39 -25.50
N ARG A 16 3.81 -15.52 -24.48
CA ARG A 16 5.07 -15.15 -23.81
C ARG A 16 5.78 -16.33 -23.15
N GLN A 17 5.07 -17.37 -22.69
CA GLN A 17 5.71 -18.52 -22.02
C GLN A 17 6.18 -19.60 -23.00
N ALA A 18 5.53 -19.77 -24.15
CA ALA A 18 5.87 -20.82 -25.10
C ALA A 18 7.18 -20.59 -25.89
N ASN A 19 7.73 -19.37 -25.86
CA ASN A 19 8.89 -18.98 -26.68
C ASN A 19 10.22 -18.82 -25.91
N SER A 20 10.31 -19.23 -24.64
CA SER A 20 11.54 -19.07 -23.83
C SER A 20 12.76 -19.82 -24.37
N ASN A 21 12.58 -20.75 -25.31
CA ASN A 21 13.66 -21.58 -25.87
C ASN A 21 14.24 -21.06 -27.19
N ASN A 22 13.68 -20.00 -27.78
CA ASN A 22 14.21 -19.41 -29.00
C ASN A 22 14.78 -18.03 -28.68
N ASN A 23 16.11 -17.87 -28.78
CA ASN A 23 16.85 -16.61 -28.65
C ASN A 23 16.48 -15.50 -29.68
N LYS A 24 15.28 -15.54 -30.27
CA LYS A 24 14.80 -14.45 -31.10
C LYS A 24 14.44 -13.27 -30.21
N PRO A 25 14.87 -12.05 -30.55
CA PRO A 25 14.46 -10.86 -29.83
C PRO A 25 12.94 -10.75 -29.86
N PHE A 26 12.34 -10.60 -28.69
CA PHE A 26 10.92 -10.31 -28.56
C PHE A 26 10.66 -8.95 -29.21
N VAL A 27 9.91 -8.94 -30.30
CA VAL A 27 9.43 -7.70 -30.91
C VAL A 27 8.11 -7.39 -30.23
N GLU A 28 8.07 -6.31 -29.44
CA GLU A 28 6.80 -5.84 -28.87
C GLU A 28 5.82 -5.53 -30.02
N PRO A 29 4.57 -6.04 -29.94
CA PRO A 29 3.57 -5.72 -30.94
C PRO A 29 3.32 -4.21 -30.95
N ILE A 30 3.25 -3.63 -32.15
CA ILE A 30 2.96 -2.21 -32.34
C ILE A 30 1.50 -1.98 -31.89
N PRO A 31 1.22 -1.02 -30.99
CA PRO A 31 -0.15 -0.67 -30.62
C PRO A 31 -0.96 -0.27 -31.86
N ILE A 32 -2.13 -0.89 -32.03
CA ILE A 32 -3.05 -0.60 -33.14
C ILE A 32 -4.29 0.09 -32.57
N CYS A 33 -4.74 1.17 -33.20
CA CYS A 33 -6.03 1.77 -32.90
C CYS A 33 -7.13 0.98 -33.63
N PHE A 34 -8.16 0.56 -32.89
CA PHE A 34 -9.32 -0.15 -33.42
C PHE A 34 -10.52 0.80 -33.43
N PRO A 35 -10.86 1.44 -34.56
CA PRO A 35 -12.02 2.32 -34.62
C PRO A 35 -13.28 1.57 -34.20
N ILE A 36 -14.20 2.27 -33.53
CA ILE A 36 -15.46 1.75 -32.97
C ILE A 36 -15.22 0.93 -31.69
N VAL A 37 -14.25 0.02 -31.69
CA VAL A 37 -13.90 -0.75 -30.49
C VAL A 37 -13.35 0.15 -29.39
N ASP A 38 -12.61 1.19 -29.76
CA ASP A 38 -12.08 2.23 -28.86
C ASP A 38 -13.16 3.12 -28.22
N LEU A 39 -14.41 3.06 -28.70
CA LEU A 39 -15.55 3.73 -28.09
C LEU A 39 -16.20 2.89 -26.98
N ILE A 40 -15.87 1.61 -26.88
CA ILE A 40 -16.46 0.70 -25.89
C ILE A 40 -15.70 0.85 -24.59
N ASN A 41 -16.41 1.24 -23.52
CA ASN A 41 -15.79 1.37 -22.21
C ASN A 41 -15.21 0.05 -21.73
N GLY A 42 -14.13 0.17 -20.97
CA GLY A 42 -13.46 -0.98 -20.37
C GLY A 42 -13.83 -1.13 -18.92
N THR A 43 -13.69 -2.34 -18.41
CA THR A 43 -13.51 -2.64 -17.00
C THR A 43 -12.17 -3.34 -16.81
N ARG A 44 -11.75 -3.46 -15.56
CA ARG A 44 -10.51 -4.12 -15.18
C ARG A 44 -10.60 -5.63 -15.15
N ARG A 45 -11.77 -6.18 -14.82
CA ARG A 45 -11.91 -7.62 -14.58
C ARG A 45 -12.76 -8.26 -15.64
N ILE A 46 -12.33 -9.44 -16.07
CA ILE A 46 -13.06 -10.24 -17.07
C ILE A 46 -14.48 -10.55 -16.57
N LYS A 47 -14.62 -10.85 -15.28
CA LYS A 47 -15.93 -11.15 -14.67
C LYS A 47 -16.90 -9.97 -14.65
N ASP A 48 -16.37 -8.75 -14.72
CA ASP A 48 -17.17 -7.53 -14.68
C ASP A 48 -17.47 -7.04 -16.13
N SER A 49 -16.84 -7.63 -17.16
CA SER A 49 -17.07 -7.30 -18.57
C SER A 49 -18.19 -8.17 -19.14
N ASN A 50 -18.88 -7.65 -20.15
CA ASN A 50 -19.90 -8.41 -20.90
C ASN A 50 -19.55 -8.53 -22.39
N GLY A 51 -18.35 -8.07 -22.79
CA GLY A 51 -17.74 -8.30 -24.09
C GLY A 51 -16.26 -8.67 -24.02
N GLU A 52 -15.79 -9.33 -25.07
CA GLU A 52 -14.39 -9.71 -25.31
C GLU A 52 -13.99 -9.36 -26.76
N LEU A 53 -12.77 -8.86 -26.97
CA LEU A 53 -12.21 -8.63 -28.30
C LEU A 53 -11.47 -9.89 -28.76
N VAL A 54 -11.98 -10.53 -29.80
CA VAL A 54 -11.42 -11.77 -30.37
C VAL A 54 -10.74 -11.45 -31.69
N ALA A 55 -9.48 -11.88 -31.83
CA ALA A 55 -8.75 -11.80 -33.09
C ALA A 55 -9.12 -12.99 -33.99
N MET A 56 -9.50 -12.69 -35.23
CA MET A 56 -9.77 -13.65 -36.30
C MET A 56 -8.65 -13.61 -37.33
N ALA A 57 -8.65 -14.56 -38.27
CA ALA A 57 -7.63 -14.65 -39.32
C ALA A 57 -7.52 -13.35 -40.17
N THR A 58 -8.61 -12.61 -40.32
CA THR A 58 -8.69 -11.43 -41.20
C THR A 58 -9.36 -10.22 -40.57
N SER A 59 -9.77 -10.30 -39.30
CA SER A 59 -10.53 -9.24 -38.63
C SER A 59 -10.45 -9.33 -37.11
N TYR A 60 -11.00 -8.34 -36.43
CA TYR A 60 -11.25 -8.36 -34.99
C TYR A 60 -12.75 -8.29 -34.75
N GLN A 61 -13.24 -9.04 -33.79
CA GLN A 61 -14.67 -9.12 -33.46
C GLN A 61 -14.86 -8.86 -31.97
N VAL A 62 -15.87 -8.07 -31.64
CA VAL A 62 -16.34 -7.95 -30.26
C VAL A 62 -17.44 -8.98 -30.05
N VAL A 63 -17.23 -9.90 -29.12
CA VAL A 63 -18.16 -10.99 -28.81
C VAL A 63 -18.71 -10.76 -27.41
N ALA A 64 -20.04 -10.82 -27.26
CA ALA A 64 -20.67 -10.76 -25.95
C ALA A 64 -20.34 -12.03 -25.16
N THR A 65 -19.89 -11.88 -23.91
CA THR A 65 -19.54 -13.00 -23.03
C THR A 65 -20.74 -13.51 -22.21
N ARG A 66 -21.85 -12.76 -22.22
CA ARG A 66 -23.14 -13.11 -21.63
C ARG A 66 -24.25 -12.31 -22.32
N ASP A 67 -25.50 -12.65 -22.00
CA ASP A 67 -26.64 -11.83 -22.40
C ASP A 67 -26.52 -10.40 -21.84
N ILE A 68 -26.80 -9.41 -22.69
CA ILE A 68 -26.77 -7.98 -22.39
C ILE A 68 -28.19 -7.46 -22.53
N GLN A 69 -28.73 -6.88 -21.46
CA GLN A 69 -30.11 -6.40 -21.43
C GLN A 69 -30.27 -5.09 -22.23
N GLU A 70 -31.50 -4.77 -22.64
CA GLU A 70 -31.78 -3.49 -23.28
C GLU A 70 -31.44 -2.33 -22.32
N GLY A 71 -30.65 -1.37 -22.80
CA GLY A 71 -30.15 -0.25 -22.01
C GLY A 71 -28.92 -0.56 -21.16
N GLU A 72 -28.45 -1.80 -21.12
CA GLU A 72 -27.18 -2.16 -20.48
C GLU A 72 -25.99 -1.78 -21.37
N GLU A 73 -24.94 -1.21 -20.76
CA GLU A 73 -23.73 -0.83 -21.47
C GLU A 73 -22.88 -2.05 -21.84
N LEU A 74 -22.33 -2.07 -23.07
CA LEU A 74 -21.32 -3.04 -23.48
C LEU A 74 -19.96 -2.62 -22.89
N LEU A 75 -19.32 -3.51 -22.15
CA LEU A 75 -18.06 -3.31 -21.45
C LEU A 75 -17.04 -4.37 -21.88
N LEU A 76 -15.86 -3.93 -22.32
CA LEU A 76 -14.71 -4.80 -22.59
C LEU A 76 -13.84 -4.96 -21.34
N CYS A 77 -12.99 -5.98 -21.31
CA CYS A 77 -11.92 -6.06 -20.33
C CYS A 77 -10.64 -5.42 -20.88
N TYR A 78 -10.13 -4.36 -20.26
CA TYR A 78 -8.94 -3.61 -20.73
C TYR A 78 -7.60 -4.23 -20.31
N GLY A 79 -7.62 -5.31 -19.54
CA GLY A 79 -6.41 -6.06 -19.19
C GLY A 79 -6.73 -7.19 -18.23
N GLU A 80 -5.78 -8.09 -18.07
CA GLU A 80 -5.89 -9.16 -17.08
C GLU A 80 -6.11 -8.59 -15.67
N ASP A 81 -6.67 -9.40 -14.77
CA ASP A 81 -7.08 -9.02 -13.39
C ASP A 81 -5.99 -8.35 -12.53
N GLN A 82 -4.77 -8.19 -13.04
CA GLN A 82 -3.57 -7.68 -12.39
C GLN A 82 -3.35 -6.16 -12.52
N LEU A 83 -4.18 -5.42 -13.25
CA LEU A 83 -4.02 -3.96 -13.30
C LEU A 83 -4.46 -3.32 -11.98
N ASN A 84 -3.57 -2.62 -11.29
CA ASN A 84 -3.92 -1.79 -10.13
C ASN A 84 -4.54 -0.46 -10.56
N ASN A 85 -5.14 0.26 -9.62
CA ASN A 85 -5.79 1.56 -9.81
C ASN A 85 -4.85 2.62 -10.35
N LEU A 86 -3.58 2.63 -9.95
CA LEU A 86 -2.62 3.61 -10.42
C LEU A 86 -2.26 3.36 -11.90
N ASP A 87 -1.93 2.12 -12.27
CA ASP A 87 -1.64 1.75 -13.66
C ASP A 87 -2.86 1.97 -14.55
N PHE A 88 -4.04 1.61 -14.05
CA PHE A 88 -5.29 1.77 -14.76
C PHE A 88 -5.61 3.26 -14.97
N PHE A 89 -5.41 4.10 -13.95
CA PHE A 89 -5.51 5.55 -14.05
C PHE A 89 -4.52 6.13 -15.07
N VAL A 90 -3.25 5.76 -15.00
CA VAL A 90 -2.20 6.26 -15.90
C VAL A 90 -2.46 5.87 -17.35
N LYS A 91 -2.97 4.65 -17.58
CA LYS A 91 -3.23 4.13 -18.94
C LYS A 91 -4.54 4.62 -19.54
N PHE A 92 -5.61 4.67 -18.75
CA PHE A 92 -6.97 4.87 -19.26
C PHE A 92 -7.62 6.17 -18.80
N GLY A 93 -6.96 6.93 -17.92
CA GLY A 93 -7.45 8.24 -17.48
C GLY A 93 -8.72 8.19 -16.64
N TYR A 94 -9.02 7.07 -15.97
CA TYR A 94 -10.16 7.00 -15.04
C TYR A 94 -9.94 5.98 -13.91
N ILE A 95 -10.73 6.08 -12.84
CA ILE A 95 -10.72 5.14 -11.69
C ILE A 95 -12.14 4.61 -11.46
N PRO A 96 -12.34 3.28 -11.36
CA PRO A 96 -13.64 2.71 -11.03
C PRO A 96 -14.14 3.18 -9.66
N LEU A 97 -15.39 3.65 -9.61
CA LEU A 97 -16.03 4.17 -8.40
C LEU A 97 -17.16 3.25 -7.92
N LYS A 98 -17.41 3.27 -6.62
CA LYS A 98 -18.60 2.72 -5.98
C LYS A 98 -19.80 3.65 -6.23
N GLN A 99 -20.99 3.21 -5.83
CA GLN A 99 -22.22 4.00 -5.92
C GLN A 99 -22.16 5.31 -5.11
N ASP A 100 -21.36 5.35 -4.05
CA ASP A 100 -21.14 6.54 -3.22
C ASP A 100 -20.10 7.52 -3.82
N GLY A 101 -19.48 7.18 -4.95
CA GLY A 101 -18.43 7.95 -5.60
C GLY A 101 -17.02 7.69 -5.05
N CYS A 102 -16.85 6.82 -4.06
CA CYS A 102 -15.54 6.43 -3.57
C CYS A 102 -14.84 5.48 -4.55
N PRO A 103 -13.52 5.61 -4.75
CA PRO A 103 -12.76 4.62 -5.51
C PRO A 103 -12.91 3.19 -4.99
N VAL A 104 -13.00 2.23 -5.92
CA VAL A 104 -13.00 0.80 -5.59
C VAL A 104 -11.57 0.31 -5.47
N LEU A 105 -11.16 -0.06 -4.25
CA LEU A 105 -9.89 -0.76 -4.06
C LEU A 105 -9.97 -2.20 -4.58
N VAL A 106 -8.93 -2.66 -5.27
CA VAL A 106 -8.82 -4.06 -5.73
C VAL A 106 -7.68 -4.79 -5.00
N PRO A 107 -7.71 -6.15 -4.95
CA PRO A 107 -6.69 -6.95 -4.29
C PRO A 107 -5.25 -6.64 -4.74
N ASP A 108 -5.07 -6.30 -6.01
CA ASP A 108 -3.77 -6.04 -6.64
C ASP A 108 -3.34 -4.57 -6.58
N ASP A 109 -4.14 -3.70 -5.96
CA ASP A 109 -3.74 -2.33 -5.72
C ASP A 109 -2.53 -2.26 -4.81
N PHE A 110 -1.47 -1.61 -5.29
CA PHE A 110 -0.27 -1.34 -4.51
C PHE A 110 -0.04 0.17 -4.36
N VAL A 111 0.67 0.52 -3.29
CA VAL A 111 1.23 1.86 -3.15
C VAL A 111 2.72 1.80 -3.45
N THR A 112 3.27 2.85 -4.05
CA THR A 112 4.72 2.96 -4.22
C THR A 112 5.23 3.91 -3.17
N LEU A 113 5.81 3.40 -2.09
CA LEU A 113 6.45 4.24 -1.09
C LEU A 113 7.93 4.41 -1.47
N PRO A 114 8.38 5.53 -2.06
CA PRO A 114 9.81 5.73 -2.30
C PRO A 114 10.50 5.99 -0.95
N LEU A 115 11.26 5.01 -0.45
CA LEU A 115 12.24 5.31 0.59
C LEU A 115 13.43 6.04 -0.05
N GLY A 116 13.26 7.34 -0.28
CA GLY A 116 14.32 8.18 -0.83
C GLY A 116 15.43 8.47 0.17
N PRO A 117 16.57 9.03 -0.28
CA PRO A 117 17.56 9.61 0.62
C PRO A 117 17.00 10.78 1.46
N GLN A 118 15.77 11.24 1.20
CA GLN A 118 15.07 12.26 2.00
C GLN A 118 14.48 11.70 3.31
N LEU A 119 14.47 10.38 3.50
CA LEU A 119 14.34 9.77 4.83
C LEU A 119 15.67 9.76 5.59
N ARG A 120 16.78 10.25 5.00
CA ARG A 120 17.78 10.93 5.82
C ARG A 120 17.02 12.09 6.45
N PRO A 121 17.04 12.26 7.78
CA PRO A 121 16.43 13.43 8.40
C PRO A 121 16.97 14.68 7.70
N GLN A 122 16.19 15.26 6.79
CA GLN A 122 16.63 16.45 6.10
C GLN A 122 16.65 17.54 7.16
N VAL A 123 17.81 18.16 7.31
CA VAL A 123 17.93 19.43 8.01
C VAL A 123 17.18 20.44 7.15
N VAL A 124 15.85 20.49 7.28
CA VAL A 124 15.03 21.56 6.74
C VAL A 124 15.46 22.80 7.51
N GLY A 125 16.05 23.76 6.80
CA GLY A 125 16.92 24.82 7.34
C GLY A 125 16.43 25.44 8.65
N ASP A 126 17.34 25.57 9.62
CA ASP A 126 17.27 26.18 10.96
C ASP A 126 16.03 25.94 11.85
N GLN A 127 14.96 25.36 11.35
CA GLN A 127 13.87 24.84 12.14
C GLN A 127 14.30 23.48 12.65
N LYS A 128 14.86 23.49 13.87
CA LYS A 128 15.04 22.29 14.70
C LYS A 128 13.76 21.46 14.67
N ILE A 129 13.74 20.40 13.88
CA ILE A 129 12.85 19.26 14.10
C ILE A 129 13.19 18.80 15.53
N ARG A 130 12.34 19.16 16.49
CA ARG A 130 12.47 18.71 17.89
C ARG A 130 12.28 17.20 17.89
N GLY A 131 13.37 16.44 17.78
CA GLY A 131 13.30 14.99 17.89
C GLY A 131 14.43 14.20 17.24
N ILE A 132 15.25 14.78 16.35
CA ILE A 132 16.39 14.03 15.81
C ILE A 132 17.45 13.95 16.92
N SER A 133 17.72 12.74 17.40
CA SER A 133 18.65 12.56 18.50
C SER A 133 20.07 12.92 18.04
N LYS A 134 20.92 13.42 18.94
CA LYS A 134 22.37 13.56 18.67
C LYS A 134 22.98 12.24 18.18
N LEU A 135 22.37 11.11 18.55
CA LEU A 135 22.76 9.76 18.13
C LEU A 135 22.58 9.56 16.62
N ASP A 136 21.51 10.08 16.03
CA ASP A 136 21.24 9.95 14.59
C ASP A 136 22.23 10.78 13.76
N GLN A 137 22.56 12.00 14.22
CA GLN A 137 23.61 12.83 13.59
C GLN A 137 25.01 12.18 13.69
N LEU A 138 25.31 11.54 14.83
CA LEU A 138 26.54 10.77 15.02
C LEU A 138 26.57 9.52 14.12
N ARG A 139 25.44 8.83 13.91
CA ARG A 139 25.38 7.65 13.03
C ARG A 139 25.72 8.00 11.59
N TRP A 140 25.17 9.09 11.06
CA TRP A 140 25.42 9.50 9.68
C TRP A 140 26.83 10.05 9.47
N SER A 141 27.33 10.88 10.39
CA SER A 141 28.72 11.37 10.31
C SER A 141 29.75 10.25 10.48
N GLU A 142 29.44 9.18 11.21
CA GLU A 142 30.29 7.99 11.26
C GLU A 142 30.25 7.19 9.96
N LEU A 143 29.08 7.03 9.33
CA LEU A 143 28.98 6.39 8.00
C LEU A 143 29.77 7.14 6.92
N ASP A 144 29.77 8.48 6.97
CA ASP A 144 30.54 9.33 6.04
C ASP A 144 32.07 9.26 6.28
N LYS A 145 32.52 9.03 7.52
CA LYS A 145 33.96 8.93 7.88
C LYS A 145 34.65 7.66 7.38
N TYR A 146 33.89 6.59 7.09
CA TYR A 146 34.46 5.29 6.72
C TYR A 146 34.66 5.10 5.21
N ASP A 147 34.61 6.17 4.42
CA ASP A 147 34.81 6.16 2.97
C ASP A 147 34.08 4.98 2.28
N MET A 148 32.81 4.80 2.66
CA MET A 148 31.89 3.91 1.95
C MET A 148 31.47 4.50 0.59
N GLY A 149 32.13 5.58 0.16
CA GLY A 149 32.19 6.06 -1.20
C GLY A 149 33.08 5.15 -2.05
N GLN A 150 32.44 4.29 -2.83
CA GLN A 150 32.95 3.73 -4.09
C GLN A 150 33.86 2.50 -4.11
N SER A 151 34.59 2.07 -3.07
CA SER A 151 35.67 1.08 -3.33
C SER A 151 35.80 -0.17 -2.45
N ARG A 152 34.99 -0.36 -1.40
CA ARG A 152 34.85 -1.68 -0.75
C ARG A 152 33.40 -2.00 -0.44
N LEU A 153 32.73 -2.32 -1.52
CA LEU A 153 31.44 -2.94 -1.50
C LEU A 153 31.60 -4.38 -0.94
N VAL A 154 31.15 -4.62 0.30
CA VAL A 154 30.05 -5.59 0.40
C VAL A 154 29.09 -5.08 -0.65
N GLU A 155 28.91 -5.80 -1.78
CA GLU A 155 28.08 -5.34 -2.91
C GLU A 155 26.99 -4.43 -2.36
N PRO A 156 26.95 -3.15 -2.75
CA PRO A 156 26.05 -2.17 -2.13
C PRO A 156 24.73 -2.83 -2.34
N VAL A 157 24.13 -3.38 -1.29
CA VAL A 157 23.08 -4.38 -1.44
C VAL A 157 22.12 -3.76 -2.43
N ALA A 158 22.08 -4.30 -3.68
CA ALA A 158 21.75 -3.47 -4.87
C ALA A 158 20.36 -2.81 -4.79
N TYR A 159 19.60 -3.26 -3.80
CA TYR A 159 18.40 -2.70 -3.24
C TYR A 159 18.45 -1.23 -2.78
N PHE A 160 19.56 -0.65 -2.31
CA PHE A 160 19.56 0.72 -1.75
C PHE A 160 19.89 1.86 -2.74
N GLN A 161 20.32 1.55 -3.97
CA GLN A 161 20.42 2.54 -5.04
C GLN A 161 19.09 2.78 -5.76
N ARG A 162 18.13 1.87 -5.56
CA ARG A 162 16.75 2.04 -6.02
C ARG A 162 15.92 2.54 -4.84
N PRO A 163 14.94 3.41 -5.05
CA PRO A 163 13.98 3.73 -3.98
C PRO A 163 13.44 2.40 -3.46
N LEU A 164 13.50 2.16 -2.15
CA LEU A 164 12.94 0.94 -1.61
C LEU A 164 11.43 1.08 -1.74
N TYR A 165 10.81 0.25 -2.56
CA TYR A 165 9.38 0.31 -2.83
C TYR A 165 8.65 -0.75 -2.00
N ILE A 166 7.64 -0.34 -1.26
CA ILE A 166 6.66 -1.28 -0.69
C ILE A 166 5.58 -1.53 -1.74
N ASN A 167 5.83 -2.33 -2.79
CA ASN A 167 4.73 -2.73 -3.72
C ASN A 167 3.88 -3.83 -3.09
N GLY A 168 3.24 -3.48 -1.99
CA GLY A 168 2.39 -4.37 -1.27
C GLY A 168 0.97 -4.23 -1.79
N ASN A 169 0.40 -5.32 -2.27
CA ASN A 169 -1.00 -5.30 -2.68
C ASN A 169 -1.96 -5.42 -1.47
N LEU A 170 -3.22 -5.02 -1.64
CA LEU A 170 -4.24 -5.08 -0.59
C LEU A 170 -4.34 -6.48 0.05
N GLU A 171 -4.20 -7.52 -0.75
CA GLU A 171 -4.23 -8.91 -0.27
C GLU A 171 -3.01 -9.25 0.60
N ALA A 172 -1.81 -8.79 0.24
CA ALA A 172 -0.60 -8.96 1.04
C ALA A 172 -0.72 -8.26 2.39
N ALA A 173 -1.30 -7.05 2.44
CA ALA A 173 -1.56 -6.36 3.71
C ALA A 173 -2.53 -7.16 4.61
N ARG A 174 -3.59 -7.74 4.04
CA ARG A 174 -4.54 -8.58 4.78
C ARG A 174 -3.86 -9.84 5.33
N ARG A 175 -2.99 -10.48 4.55
CA ARG A 175 -2.21 -11.64 4.99
C ARG A 175 -1.25 -11.27 6.11
N LEU A 176 -0.50 -10.18 5.96
CA LEU A 176 0.43 -9.69 6.98
C LEU A 176 -0.29 -9.44 8.31
N ARG A 177 -1.46 -8.80 8.26
CA ARG A 177 -2.29 -8.51 9.43
C ARG A 177 -2.64 -9.77 10.24
N ASN A 178 -2.95 -10.86 9.55
CA ASN A 178 -3.40 -12.10 10.17
C ASN A 178 -2.24 -13.06 10.49
N SER A 179 -1.02 -12.79 10.01
CA SER A 179 0.12 -13.67 10.21
C SER A 179 0.76 -13.49 11.58
N SER A 180 0.94 -14.59 12.30
CA SER A 180 1.71 -14.64 13.55
C SER A 180 3.22 -14.83 13.34
N ALA A 181 3.65 -15.14 12.11
CA ALA A 181 5.06 -15.40 11.79
C ALA A 181 5.42 -14.83 10.40
N PHE A 182 6.65 -14.36 10.27
CA PHE A 182 7.18 -13.83 9.00
C PHE A 182 7.34 -14.91 7.92
N SER A 183 7.57 -16.16 8.32
CA SER A 183 8.08 -17.23 7.47
C SER A 183 7.04 -18.31 7.12
N GLY A 184 5.80 -17.92 6.84
CA GLY A 184 4.81 -18.83 6.27
C GLY A 184 5.09 -19.09 4.77
N PRO A 185 5.06 -20.34 4.28
CA PRO A 185 5.08 -20.60 2.83
C PRO A 185 3.91 -19.86 2.16
N GLY A 186 4.22 -18.97 1.22
CA GLY A 186 3.24 -18.07 0.57
C GLY A 186 3.09 -16.68 1.19
N VAL A 187 3.82 -16.37 2.27
CA VAL A 187 3.85 -15.07 2.96
C VAL A 187 5.18 -14.34 2.72
N SER A 188 5.95 -14.71 1.69
CA SER A 188 7.10 -13.90 1.27
C SER A 188 6.59 -12.57 0.69
N ILE A 189 6.18 -11.66 1.57
CA ILE A 189 6.11 -10.25 1.26
C ILE A 189 7.55 -9.78 1.34
N SER A 190 8.35 -10.20 0.34
CA SER A 190 9.79 -9.93 0.29
C SER A 190 10.12 -8.45 0.50
N GLN A 191 9.16 -7.56 0.29
CA GLN A 191 9.27 -6.12 0.52
C GLN A 191 9.11 -5.69 1.97
N ILE A 192 8.29 -6.39 2.78
CA ILE A 192 8.21 -6.11 4.22
C ILE A 192 9.47 -6.60 4.90
N ASP A 193 9.99 -7.77 4.51
CA ASP A 193 11.33 -8.21 4.95
C ASP A 193 12.39 -7.16 4.62
N LYS A 194 12.35 -6.59 3.41
CA LYS A 194 13.28 -5.53 2.99
C LYS A 194 13.08 -4.23 3.78
N MET A 195 11.85 -3.83 4.05
CA MET A 195 11.55 -2.63 4.83
C MET A 195 11.96 -2.81 6.30
N GLU A 196 11.71 -3.99 6.87
CA GLU A 196 12.16 -4.32 8.21
C GLU A 196 13.69 -4.35 8.26
N GLN A 197 14.37 -5.02 7.31
CA GLN A 197 15.84 -4.98 7.20
C GLN A 197 16.37 -3.56 7.09
N TYR A 198 15.73 -2.70 6.31
CA TYR A 198 16.08 -1.29 6.20
C TYR A 198 15.97 -0.58 7.56
N VAL A 199 14.83 -0.73 8.24
CA VAL A 199 14.56 -0.12 9.55
C VAL A 199 15.51 -0.67 10.63
N MET A 200 15.76 -1.97 10.64
CA MET A 200 16.72 -2.62 11.53
C MET A 200 18.13 -2.05 11.31
N THR A 201 18.52 -1.82 10.06
CA THR A 201 19.79 -1.18 9.71
C THR A 201 19.84 0.27 10.20
N MET A 202 18.75 1.02 10.09
CA MET A 202 18.65 2.39 10.62
C MET A 202 18.75 2.43 12.16
N LEU A 203 18.16 1.44 12.83
CA LEU A 203 18.12 1.35 14.29
C LEU A 203 19.42 0.79 14.90
N ALA A 204 20.19 0.03 14.12
CA ALA A 204 21.41 -0.60 14.55
C ALA A 204 22.46 0.39 15.07
N ASN A 205 23.09 0.04 16.20
CA ASN A 205 24.21 0.81 16.73
C ASN A 205 25.51 0.54 15.92
N LYS A 206 26.51 1.40 16.09
CA LYS A 206 27.80 1.31 15.36
C LYS A 206 28.47 -0.06 15.49
N GLN A 207 28.43 -0.68 16.67
CA GLN A 207 29.05 -1.99 16.90
C GLN A 207 28.33 -3.10 16.14
N ALA A 208 27.01 -3.02 16.05
CA ALA A 208 26.21 -3.97 15.30
C ALA A 208 26.35 -3.84 13.80
N LEU A 209 26.37 -2.61 13.27
CA LEU A 209 26.66 -2.36 11.86
C LEU A 209 28.03 -2.91 11.48
N LYS A 210 29.04 -2.71 12.35
CA LYS A 210 30.37 -3.30 12.16
C LYS A 210 30.31 -4.83 12.09
N LYS A 211 29.61 -5.49 13.02
CA LYS A 211 29.45 -6.95 13.00
C LYS A 211 28.73 -7.45 11.73
N LEU A 212 27.65 -6.79 11.32
CA LEU A 212 26.93 -7.09 10.08
C LEU A 212 27.84 -6.97 8.84
N SER A 213 28.64 -5.90 8.76
CA SER A 213 29.61 -5.71 7.66
C SER A 213 30.71 -6.78 7.61
N GLU A 214 31.02 -7.41 8.74
CA GLU A 214 31.97 -8.52 8.85
C GLU A 214 31.32 -9.89 8.53
N GLY A 215 30.06 -9.91 8.09
CA GLY A 215 29.29 -11.15 7.89
C GLY A 215 28.95 -11.88 9.19
N LYS A 216 29.12 -11.21 10.34
CA LYS A 216 28.84 -11.78 11.67
C LYS A 216 27.45 -11.40 12.11
N MET A 217 26.71 -12.35 12.67
CA MET A 217 25.44 -12.03 13.32
C MET A 217 25.68 -11.07 14.50
N PRO A 218 24.96 -9.95 14.58
CA PRO A 218 25.00 -9.11 15.76
C PRO A 218 24.44 -9.87 16.98
N PRO A 219 24.88 -9.54 18.21
CA PRO A 219 24.41 -10.22 19.41
C PRO A 219 22.91 -9.95 19.62
N PRO A 220 22.09 -10.98 19.85
CA PRO A 220 20.66 -10.82 20.15
C PRO A 220 20.39 -10.41 21.61
N PRO A 221 19.23 -9.79 21.91
CA PRO A 221 18.39 -9.01 21.00
C PRO A 221 18.93 -7.58 20.91
N MET A 222 19.12 -7.09 19.69
CA MET A 222 19.51 -5.69 19.49
C MET A 222 18.36 -4.71 19.64
N LEU A 223 17.14 -5.19 19.36
CA LEU A 223 15.91 -4.43 19.32
C LEU A 223 14.79 -5.33 19.83
N ASP A 224 13.82 -4.74 20.51
CA ASP A 224 12.58 -5.46 20.83
C ASP A 224 11.79 -5.69 19.53
N GLY A 225 11.07 -6.80 19.44
CA GLY A 225 10.33 -7.16 18.20
C GLY A 225 9.26 -6.14 17.74
N TRP A 226 8.90 -5.18 18.60
CA TRP A 226 7.97 -4.10 18.30
C TRP A 226 8.65 -2.84 17.74
N GLU A 227 9.94 -2.61 18.01
CA GLU A 227 10.65 -1.40 17.59
C GLU A 227 10.70 -1.20 16.06
N PRO A 228 10.95 -2.26 15.25
CA PRO A 228 10.93 -2.13 13.80
C PRO A 228 9.56 -1.72 13.28
N GLY A 229 8.50 -2.37 13.77
CA GLY A 229 7.13 -2.03 13.43
C GLY A 229 6.79 -0.59 13.77
N GLN A 230 7.23 -0.08 14.93
CA GLN A 230 6.99 1.32 15.32
C GLN A 230 7.63 2.29 14.32
N ARG A 231 8.88 2.04 13.90
CA ARG A 231 9.56 2.88 12.91
C ARG A 231 8.94 2.79 11.53
N MET A 232 8.54 1.59 11.09
CA MET A 232 7.84 1.42 9.82
C MET A 232 6.52 2.22 9.80
N VAL A 233 5.76 2.17 10.89
CA VAL A 233 4.53 2.97 11.05
C VAL A 233 4.83 4.47 11.03
N GLN A 234 5.91 4.93 11.67
CA GLN A 234 6.32 6.34 11.61
C GLN A 234 6.70 6.81 10.20
N ILE A 235 7.37 5.97 9.42
CA ILE A 235 7.69 6.26 8.01
C ILE A 235 6.39 6.42 7.21
N LEU A 236 5.43 5.52 7.41
CA LEU A 236 4.13 5.60 6.75
C LEU A 236 3.35 6.84 7.20
N ASP A 237 3.34 7.16 8.50
CA ASP A 237 2.69 8.36 9.04
C ASP A 237 3.30 9.64 8.46
N TYR A 238 4.63 9.69 8.31
CA TYR A 238 5.31 10.82 7.67
C TYR A 238 4.88 10.98 6.21
N TYR A 239 4.92 9.88 5.44
CA TYR A 239 4.51 9.91 4.03
C TYR A 239 3.04 10.32 3.88
N LEU A 240 2.19 9.77 4.74
CA LEU A 240 0.79 10.11 4.85
C LEU A 240 0.61 11.62 5.09
N VAL A 241 1.36 12.25 5.98
CA VAL A 241 1.27 13.70 6.27
C VAL A 241 1.81 14.58 5.14
N GLU A 242 2.90 14.19 4.49
CA GLU A 242 3.54 15.00 3.44
C GLU A 242 2.83 14.90 2.09
N HIS A 243 2.40 13.70 1.69
CA HIS A 243 1.92 13.44 0.33
C HIS A 243 0.40 13.41 0.23
N THR A 244 -0.26 13.05 1.31
CA THR A 244 -1.71 13.19 1.41
C THR A 244 -1.94 14.36 2.34
N THR A 245 -2.90 15.24 2.08
CA THR A 245 -3.18 16.40 2.95
C THR A 245 -3.83 15.94 4.27
N LEU A 246 -3.34 14.87 4.90
CA LEU A 246 -3.96 14.12 6.00
C LEU A 246 -4.09 14.90 7.31
N SER A 247 -3.37 16.02 7.44
CA SER A 247 -3.60 16.97 8.53
C SER A 247 -4.76 17.93 8.27
N GLN A 248 -5.28 17.97 7.03
CA GLN A 248 -6.25 18.95 6.55
C GLN A 248 -7.50 18.35 5.92
N THR A 249 -7.48 17.11 5.41
CA THR A 249 -8.65 16.50 4.76
C THR A 249 -8.90 15.04 5.12
N THR A 250 -10.17 14.74 5.42
CA THR A 250 -10.73 13.38 5.59
C THR A 250 -11.11 12.74 4.25
N THR A 251 -11.46 11.45 4.24
CA THR A 251 -12.00 10.77 3.03
C THR A 251 -13.32 11.38 2.59
N GLU A 252 -14.16 11.79 3.54
CA GLU A 252 -15.40 12.52 3.27
C GLU A 252 -15.13 13.89 2.66
N GLU A 253 -14.16 14.65 3.17
CA GLU A 253 -13.81 15.97 2.62
C GLU A 253 -13.23 15.87 1.20
N ASP A 254 -12.40 14.86 0.94
CA ASP A 254 -11.90 14.62 -0.42
C ASP A 254 -13.02 14.18 -1.37
N LEU A 255 -13.99 13.40 -0.89
CA LEU A 255 -15.15 12.99 -1.67
C LEU A 255 -16.03 14.19 -2.01
N GLU A 256 -16.33 15.06 -1.04
CA GLU A 256 -17.06 16.31 -1.28
C GLU A 256 -16.30 17.26 -2.22
N ALA A 257 -14.98 17.38 -2.03
CA ALA A 257 -14.14 18.15 -2.94
C ALA A 257 -14.18 17.57 -4.36
N SER A 258 -14.11 16.24 -4.50
CA SER A 258 -14.17 15.54 -5.79
C SER A 258 -15.47 15.81 -6.54
N LYS A 259 -16.62 15.89 -5.85
CA LYS A 259 -17.92 16.21 -6.48
C LYS A 259 -17.94 17.59 -7.16
N SER A 260 -17.19 18.55 -6.64
CA SER A 260 -17.09 19.90 -7.21
C SER A 260 -16.03 20.05 -8.32
N GLN A 261 -15.19 19.04 -8.50
CA GLN A 261 -14.10 19.04 -9.46
C GLN A 261 -14.51 18.35 -10.76
N THR A 262 -13.81 18.65 -11.85
CA THR A 262 -14.02 18.02 -13.15
C THR A 262 -12.70 17.57 -13.77
N GLY A 263 -12.77 16.59 -14.66
CA GLY A 263 -11.64 16.10 -15.45
C GLY A 263 -10.44 15.66 -14.59
N ASN A 264 -9.23 16.06 -15.01
CA ASN A 264 -7.98 15.62 -14.39
C ASN A 264 -7.87 15.95 -12.90
N ARG A 265 -8.52 17.03 -12.44
CA ARG A 265 -8.47 17.42 -11.02
C ARG A 265 -9.27 16.46 -10.15
N GLN A 266 -10.46 16.08 -10.61
CA GLN A 266 -11.32 15.10 -9.93
C GLN A 266 -10.60 13.74 -9.85
N LEU A 267 -10.01 13.31 -10.97
CA LEU A 267 -9.27 12.06 -11.05
C LEU A 267 -8.03 12.05 -10.15
N ALA A 268 -7.27 13.15 -10.10
CA ALA A 268 -6.11 13.25 -9.20
C ALA A 268 -6.54 13.13 -7.73
N THR A 269 -7.67 13.75 -7.35
CA THR A 269 -8.24 13.61 -6.01
C THR A 269 -8.63 12.16 -5.71
N GLN A 270 -9.26 11.46 -6.66
CA GLN A 270 -9.63 10.05 -6.51
C GLN A 270 -8.40 9.13 -6.43
N ALA A 271 -7.36 9.35 -7.25
CA ALA A 271 -6.11 8.60 -7.20
C ALA A 271 -5.44 8.76 -5.83
N ARG A 272 -5.41 9.98 -5.30
CA ARG A 272 -4.91 10.26 -3.96
C ARG A 272 -5.70 9.57 -2.86
N MET A 273 -7.04 9.50 -2.99
CA MET A 273 -7.88 8.73 -2.05
C MET A 273 -7.50 7.24 -2.05
N VAL A 274 -7.30 6.63 -3.23
CA VAL A 274 -6.84 5.24 -3.35
C VAL A 274 -5.51 5.04 -2.63
N GLU A 275 -4.53 5.90 -2.93
CA GLU A 275 -3.20 5.83 -2.34
C GLU A 275 -3.23 5.96 -0.81
N ARG A 276 -4.00 6.92 -0.28
CA ARG A 276 -4.19 7.12 1.16
C ARG A 276 -4.76 5.87 1.83
N GLU A 277 -5.84 5.33 1.28
CA GLU A 277 -6.49 4.15 1.86
C GLU A 277 -5.54 2.93 1.87
N LEU A 278 -4.78 2.72 0.80
CA LEU A 278 -3.78 1.64 0.76
C LEU A 278 -2.69 1.82 1.83
N LEU A 279 -2.16 3.03 2.00
CA LEU A 279 -1.17 3.32 3.03
C LEU A 279 -1.72 3.10 4.44
N LEU A 280 -2.96 3.49 4.71
CA LEU A 280 -3.61 3.25 6.01
C LEU A 280 -3.79 1.75 6.28
N ILE A 281 -4.13 0.97 5.25
CA ILE A 281 -4.24 -0.49 5.35
C ILE A 281 -2.87 -1.12 5.63
N TRP A 282 -1.82 -0.68 4.94
CA TRP A 282 -0.44 -1.13 5.19
C TRP A 282 0.04 -0.79 6.60
N ARG A 283 -0.18 0.46 7.02
CA ARG A 283 0.12 0.95 8.36
C ARG A 283 -0.55 0.07 9.42
N HIS A 284 -1.83 -0.26 9.23
CA HIS A 284 -2.58 -1.11 10.13
C HIS A 284 -2.05 -2.55 10.15
N ALA A 285 -1.75 -3.12 8.99
CA ALA A 285 -1.21 -4.47 8.88
C ALA A 285 0.13 -4.62 9.60
N ILE A 286 1.06 -3.68 9.39
CA ILE A 286 2.38 -3.65 10.05
C ILE A 286 2.20 -3.51 11.57
N ALA A 287 1.33 -2.61 12.02
CA ALA A 287 1.11 -2.40 13.44
C ALA A 287 0.49 -3.60 14.15
N CYS A 288 -0.44 -4.30 13.49
CA CYS A 288 -0.97 -5.59 13.95
C CYS A 288 0.13 -6.64 14.05
N HIS A 289 0.93 -6.78 12.99
CA HIS A 289 1.97 -7.80 12.86
C HIS A 289 3.04 -7.67 13.96
N HIS A 290 3.53 -6.45 14.19
CA HIS A 290 4.51 -6.18 15.24
C HIS A 290 3.91 -6.02 16.64
N GLY A 291 2.62 -6.33 16.81
CA GLY A 291 1.97 -6.29 18.12
C GLY A 291 1.89 -4.89 18.74
N LEU A 292 2.00 -3.82 17.95
CA LEU A 292 2.00 -2.43 18.45
C LEU A 292 0.71 -2.06 19.19
N TYR A 293 -0.39 -2.75 18.85
CA TYR A 293 -1.69 -2.56 19.50
C TYR A 293 -1.85 -3.33 20.82
N ARG A 294 -0.96 -4.30 21.10
CA ARG A 294 -1.05 -5.20 22.27
C ARG A 294 -0.14 -4.77 23.43
N ALA A 295 0.38 -3.55 23.41
CA ALA A 295 1.40 -3.03 24.32
C ALA A 295 0.98 -2.94 25.82
N GLU A 296 -0.22 -3.38 26.20
CA GLU A 296 -0.58 -3.53 27.62
C GLU A 296 0.26 -4.59 28.36
N LYS A 297 1.00 -5.46 27.65
CA LYS A 297 1.83 -6.51 28.27
C LYS A 297 3.32 -6.16 28.46
N ALA A 298 3.79 -5.01 27.98
CA ALA A 298 5.23 -4.69 27.96
C ALA A 298 5.74 -3.88 29.17
N GLY A 299 4.94 -3.71 30.23
CA GLY A 299 5.37 -2.92 31.41
C GLY A 299 5.59 -1.43 31.12
N VAL A 300 5.12 -0.94 29.97
CA VAL A 300 5.03 0.49 29.70
C VAL A 300 3.90 1.04 30.56
N ASP A 301 4.29 1.70 31.65
CA ASP A 301 3.39 2.27 32.64
C ASP A 301 2.26 3.08 31.99
N ARG A 302 1.03 2.66 32.32
CA ARG A 302 -0.25 3.37 32.19
C ARG A 302 -0.50 4.00 30.81
N LEU A 303 -1.45 3.40 30.10
CA LEU A 303 -2.41 4.08 29.22
C LEU A 303 -2.53 5.58 29.60
N PRO A 304 -2.02 6.52 28.79
CA PRO A 304 -2.44 7.91 28.97
C PRO A 304 -3.96 7.90 28.88
N LYS A 305 -4.63 8.39 29.94
CA LYS A 305 -6.08 8.62 29.98
C LYS A 305 -6.48 9.15 28.60
N SER A 306 -7.45 8.50 27.96
CA SER A 306 -7.86 8.75 26.58
C SER A 306 -7.98 10.25 26.30
N ASN A 307 -6.90 10.86 25.84
CA ASN A 307 -6.99 12.16 25.22
C ASN A 307 -7.73 11.89 23.92
N LYS A 308 -8.73 12.74 23.61
CA LYS A 308 -9.56 12.69 22.38
C LYS A 308 -8.75 12.85 21.09
N SER A 309 -7.44 12.69 21.14
CA SER A 309 -6.46 13.03 20.11
C SER A 309 -5.82 11.81 19.45
N CYS A 310 -6.20 10.57 19.81
CA CYS A 310 -5.68 9.40 19.12
C CYS A 310 -6.69 8.26 19.00
N CYS A 311 -6.50 7.45 17.97
CA CYS A 311 -7.22 6.21 17.76
C CYS A 311 -6.94 5.25 18.91
N VAL A 312 -7.99 4.70 19.52
CA VAL A 312 -7.86 3.78 20.66
C VAL A 312 -7.06 2.54 20.30
N GLN A 313 -7.26 2.05 19.08
CA GLN A 313 -6.65 0.83 18.58
C GLN A 313 -5.24 1.10 18.09
N CYS A 314 -5.11 2.10 17.22
CA CYS A 314 -3.90 2.30 16.43
C CYS A 314 -2.94 3.37 16.95
N ARG A 315 -3.37 4.10 17.98
CA ARG A 315 -2.69 5.26 18.60
C ARG A 315 -2.28 6.38 17.65
N THR A 316 -2.66 6.31 16.36
CA THR A 316 -2.46 7.45 15.45
C THR A 316 -3.36 8.60 15.86
N SER A 317 -2.88 9.81 15.65
CA SER A 317 -3.67 11.03 15.80
C SER A 317 -4.26 11.55 14.48
N LEU A 318 -3.95 10.88 13.37
CA LEU A 318 -4.34 11.31 12.03
C LEU A 318 -5.78 10.88 11.70
N SER A 319 -6.59 11.84 11.24
CA SER A 319 -7.96 11.65 10.75
C SER A 319 -8.81 10.70 11.60
N ILE A 320 -8.92 11.02 12.88
CA ILE A 320 -9.68 10.20 13.82
C ILE A 320 -11.16 10.60 13.84
N PHE A 321 -12.05 9.62 13.78
CA PHE A 321 -13.49 9.81 13.93
C PHE A 321 -14.01 9.12 15.19
N PRO A 322 -15.02 9.68 15.87
CA PRO A 322 -15.60 9.07 17.06
C PRO A 322 -16.46 7.86 16.69
N CYS A 323 -16.56 6.89 17.60
CA CYS A 323 -17.53 5.81 17.52
C CYS A 323 -18.94 6.41 17.34
N PRO A 324 -19.69 6.03 16.30
CA PRO A 324 -21.01 6.61 16.01
C PRO A 324 -22.04 6.31 17.10
N LYS A 325 -21.80 5.30 17.95
CA LYS A 325 -22.70 4.93 19.06
C LYS A 325 -22.39 5.66 20.35
N CYS A 326 -21.15 5.57 20.84
CA CYS A 326 -20.80 6.13 22.15
C CYS A 326 -20.18 7.52 22.08
N GLY A 327 -19.57 7.93 20.97
CA GLY A 327 -18.84 9.19 20.84
C GLY A 327 -17.54 9.30 21.66
N SER A 328 -17.33 8.44 22.67
CA SER A 328 -16.19 8.53 23.60
C SER A 328 -14.88 7.94 23.11
N VAL A 329 -14.92 7.08 22.10
CA VAL A 329 -13.77 6.34 21.59
C VAL A 329 -13.56 6.74 20.16
N TYR A 330 -12.31 6.98 19.77
CA TYR A 330 -11.97 7.49 18.45
C TYR A 330 -11.18 6.44 17.67
N TYR A 331 -11.36 6.41 16.36
CA TYR A 331 -10.75 5.45 15.44
C TYR A 331 -10.14 6.16 14.25
N CYS A 332 -9.05 5.62 13.73
CA CYS A 332 -8.35 6.13 12.55
C CYS A 332 -8.85 5.54 11.23
N SER A 333 -9.71 4.52 11.30
CA SER A 333 -10.30 3.83 10.16
C SER A 333 -11.41 2.89 10.63
N ASP A 334 -12.34 2.54 9.74
CA ASP A 334 -13.36 1.51 9.97
C ASP A 334 -12.72 0.17 10.34
N ALA A 335 -11.55 -0.15 9.78
CA ALA A 335 -10.82 -1.36 10.12
C ALA A 335 -10.38 -1.37 11.59
N CYS A 336 -9.91 -0.23 12.12
CA CYS A 336 -9.55 -0.11 13.53
C CYS A 336 -10.78 -0.16 14.43
N GLN A 337 -11.89 0.44 14.02
CA GLN A 337 -13.16 0.34 14.73
C GLN A 337 -13.64 -1.11 14.79
N GLN A 338 -13.72 -1.79 13.65
CA GLN A 338 -14.19 -3.17 13.55
C GLN A 338 -13.32 -4.12 14.38
N TYR A 339 -12.00 -3.95 14.33
CA TYR A 339 -11.09 -4.75 15.16
C TYR A 339 -11.34 -4.51 16.66
N ASP A 340 -11.43 -3.25 17.11
CA ASP A 340 -11.71 -2.93 18.52
C ASP A 340 -13.10 -3.43 18.94
N TRP A 341 -14.06 -3.42 18.02
CA TRP A 341 -15.40 -3.95 18.20
C TRP A 341 -15.39 -5.47 18.42
N ASP A 342 -14.69 -6.20 17.56
CA ASP A 342 -14.66 -7.67 17.55
C ASP A 342 -13.69 -8.25 18.60
N GLN A 343 -12.54 -7.60 18.79
CA GLN A 343 -11.40 -8.11 19.57
C GLN A 343 -11.07 -7.23 20.78
N GLY A 344 -11.22 -5.92 20.68
CA GLY A 344 -10.84 -4.93 21.71
C GLY A 344 -11.88 -4.70 22.81
N GLN A 345 -12.96 -5.51 22.83
CA GLN A 345 -14.05 -5.46 23.80
C GLN A 345 -14.92 -4.21 23.76
N HIS A 346 -14.70 -3.30 22.80
CA HIS A 346 -15.50 -2.08 22.70
C HIS A 346 -16.98 -2.38 22.55
N SER A 347 -17.34 -3.44 21.82
CA SER A 347 -18.72 -3.89 21.66
C SER A 347 -19.46 -4.05 23.00
N ARG A 348 -18.77 -4.48 24.06
CA ARG A 348 -19.34 -4.67 25.41
C ARG A 348 -19.43 -3.36 26.20
N LEU A 349 -18.44 -2.48 26.02
CA LEU A 349 -18.32 -1.22 26.77
C LEU A 349 -19.05 -0.04 26.11
N CYS A 350 -19.38 -0.15 24.81
CA CYS A 350 -19.96 0.92 24.01
C CYS A 350 -21.24 1.48 24.63
N ALA A 351 -22.12 0.61 25.12
CA ALA A 351 -23.37 1.03 25.77
C ALA A 351 -23.14 1.81 27.07
N LEU A 352 -22.15 1.40 27.87
CA LEU A 352 -21.78 2.08 29.12
C LEU A 352 -21.21 3.47 28.83
N PHE A 353 -20.37 3.57 27.81
CA PHE A 353 -19.82 4.86 27.36
C PHE A 353 -20.90 5.79 26.80
N ALA A 354 -21.85 5.26 26.03
CA ALA A 354 -22.97 6.03 25.49
C ALA A 354 -23.88 6.58 26.59
N ALA A 355 -24.14 5.81 27.66
CA ALA A 355 -24.92 6.27 28.80
C ALA A 355 -24.23 7.42 29.55
N LYS A 356 -22.90 7.33 29.72
CA LYS A 356 -22.10 8.32 30.44
C LYS A 356 -21.99 9.68 29.73
N ASN A 357 -22.12 9.72 28.40
CA ASN A 357 -22.07 10.98 27.64
C ASN A 357 -23.42 11.72 27.57
N LYS A 358 -24.52 11.10 28.04
CA LYS A 358 -25.85 11.73 28.07
C LYS A 358 -26.14 12.47 29.38
N THR A 359 -25.34 12.24 30.41
CA THR A 359 -25.33 12.97 31.69
C THR A 359 -24.30 14.08 31.64
#